data_AF-A0A099D4L4-F1
#
_entry.id   AF-A0A099D4L4-F1
#
_cell.length_a   1.000
_cell.length_b   1.000
_cell.length_c   1.000
_cell.angle_alpha   90.00
_cell.angle_beta   90.00
_cell.angle_gamma   90.00
#
_symmetry.space_group_name_H-M   'P 1'
#
loop_
_entity.id
_entity.type
_entity.pdbx_description
1 polymer ?
#
loop_
_entity_poly.entity_id
_entity_poly.type
_entity_poly.pdbx_seq_one_letter_code
_entity_poly.pdbx_strand_id
1 'polypeptide(L)' 'MSQPHTQLATLLRRGQWMLDEAAHKLGGKRLPAADRHAVAAALDELSAALREYRDAPAELPTGQDERPTTVDAES' A
#
# COMPACT_ATOMS: atom_id res chain seq x y z
N MET A 1 -1.16 6.28 11.95
CA MET A 1 -0.83 5.42 10.81
C MET A 1 0.54 5.82 10.29
N SER A 2 1.44 4.87 10.04
CA SER A 2 2.77 5.18 9.51
C SER A 2 2.68 5.68 8.06
N GLN A 3 3.48 6.69 7.73
CA GLN A 3 3.57 7.31 6.39
C GLN A 3 3.56 6.31 5.19
N PRO A 4 4.30 5.17 5.22
CA PRO A 4 4.28 4.20 4.12
C PRO A 4 2.91 3.57 3.86
N HIS A 5 2.09 3.34 4.90
CA HIS A 5 0.74 2.79 4.73
C HIS A 5 -0.19 3.79 4.00
N THR A 6 -0.12 5.07 4.36
CA THR A 6 -0.92 6.13 3.73
C THR A 6 -0.54 6.34 2.27
N GLN A 7 0.76 6.30 1.96
CA GLN A 7 1.25 6.42 0.59
C GLN A 7 0.81 5.23 -0.27
N LEU A 8 0.97 3.99 0.22
CA LEU A 8 0.54 2.79 -0.50
C LEU A 8 -0.97 2.80 -0.74
N ALA A 9 -1.78 3.18 0.25
CA ALA A 9 -3.23 3.30 0.09
C ALA A 9 -3.61 4.31 -1.02
N THR A 10 -2.89 5.43 -1.11
CA THR A 10 -3.09 6.44 -2.15
C THR A 10 -2.73 5.89 -3.54
N LEU A 11 -1.59 5.20 -3.66
CA LEU A 11 -1.14 4.59 -4.92
C LEU A 11 -2.11 3.50 -5.39
N LEU A 12 -2.58 2.64 -4.49
CA LEU A 12 -3.58 1.61 -4.78
C LEU A 12 -4.88 2.23 -5.30
N ARG A 13 -5.37 3.27 -4.63
CA ARG A 13 -6.60 3.95 -5.06
C ARG A 13 -6.44 4.60 -6.43
N ARG A 14 -5.31 5.27 -6.68
CA ARG A 14 -5.00 5.86 -7.98
C ARG A 14 -4.91 4.80 -9.08
N GLY A 15 -4.21 3.69 -8.81
CA GLY A 15 -4.07 2.57 -9.74
C GLY A 15 -5.41 1.97 -10.13
N GLN A 16 -6.34 1.82 -9.18
CA GLN A 16 -7.70 1.33 -9.44
C GLN A 16 -8.42 2.19 -10.49
N TRP A 17 -8.46 3.51 -10.30
CA TRP A 17 -9.12 4.44 -11.25
C TRP A 17 -8.48 4.39 -12.64
N MET A 18 -7.15 4.41 -12.68
CA MET A 18 -6.41 4.41 -13.93
C MET A 18 -6.62 3.11 -14.73
N LEU A 19 -6.65 1.96 -14.07
CA LEU A 19 -6.91 0.67 -14.72
C LEU A 19 -8.33 0.55 -15.24
N ASP A 20 -9.31 1.09 -14.50
CA ASP A 20 -10.72 1.13 -14.93
C ASP A 20 -10.87 1.96 -16.22
N GLU A 21 -10.27 3.15 -16.25
CA GLU A 21 -10.27 4.01 -17.44
C GLU A 21 -9.53 3.35 -18.62
N ALA A 22 -8.38 2.73 -18.37
CA ALA A 22 -7.62 2.02 -19.38
C ALA A 22 -8.41 0.84 -19.98
N ALA A 23 -9.11 0.06 -19.14
CA ALA A 23 -9.96 -1.04 -19.58
C ALA A 23 -11.12 -0.53 -20.45
N HIS A 24 -11.78 0.56 -20.03
CA HIS A 24 -12.83 1.20 -20.82
C HIS A 24 -12.32 1.65 -22.20
N LYS A 25 -11.17 2.35 -22.24
CA LYS A 25 -10.55 2.82 -23.49
C LYS A 25 -10.08 1.67 -24.38
N LEU A 26 -9.52 0.61 -23.80
CA LEU A 26 -9.04 -0.57 -24.52
C LEU A 26 -10.21 -1.32 -25.19
N GLY A 27 -11.32 -1.52 -24.47
CA GLY A 27 -12.55 -2.10 -25.03
C GLY A 27 -13.12 -1.28 -26.19
N GLY A 28 -12.90 0.04 -26.18
CA GLY A 28 -13.25 0.95 -27.27
C GLY A 28 -12.21 1.08 -28.39
N LYS A 29 -11.07 0.37 -28.35
CA LYS A 29 -9.92 0.55 -29.27
C LYS A 29 -9.35 1.99 -29.29
N ARG A 30 -9.53 2.72 -28.19
CA ARG A 30 -9.19 4.15 -28.04
C ARG A 30 -8.14 4.40 -26.96
N LEU A 31 -7.26 3.43 -26.66
CA LEU A 31 -6.17 3.64 -25.71
C LEU A 31 -4.94 4.22 -26.44
N PRO A 32 -4.67 5.54 -26.34
CA PRO A 32 -3.56 6.20 -27.01
C PRO A 32 -2.22 5.73 -26.44
N ALA A 33 -1.13 5.88 -27.20
CA ALA A 33 0.20 5.48 -26.76
C ALA A 33 0.63 6.20 -25.45
N ALA A 34 0.31 7.48 -25.31
CA ALA A 34 0.59 8.25 -24.09
C ALA A 34 -0.07 7.63 -22.85
N ASP A 35 -1.34 7.25 -22.94
CA ASP A 35 -2.05 6.60 -21.84
C ASP A 35 -1.46 5.23 -21.52
N ARG A 36 -0.98 4.46 -22.51
CA ARG A 36 -0.29 3.18 -22.26
C ARG A 36 0.99 3.38 -21.45
N HIS A 37 1.78 4.40 -21.80
CA HIS A 37 3.01 4.74 -21.07
C HIS A 37 2.70 5.22 -19.65
N ALA A 38 1.67 6.04 -19.47
CA ALA A 38 1.23 6.50 -18.15
C ALA A 38 0.77 5.33 -17.27
N VAL A 39 0.00 4.39 -17.84
CA VAL A 39 -0.45 3.17 -17.14
C VAL A 39 0.73 2.32 -16.70
N ALA A 40 1.68 2.07 -17.59
CA ALA A 40 2.88 1.30 -17.26
C ALA A 40 3.69 1.95 -16.13
N ALA A 41 3.96 3.25 -16.22
CA ALA A 41 4.75 3.97 -15.23
C ALA A 41 4.10 3.94 -13.83
N ALA A 42 2.77 4.11 -13.75
CA ALA A 42 2.07 4.04 -12.47
C ALA A 42 2.01 2.62 -11.89
N LEU A 43 1.99 1.58 -12.74
CA LEU A 43 2.10 0.19 -12.27
C LEU A 43 3.50 -0.12 -11.75
N ASP A 44 4.54 0.43 -12.37
CA ASP A 44 5.92 0.30 -11.88
C ASP A 44 6.09 0.99 -10.51
N GLU A 45 5.53 2.19 -10.34
CA GLU A 45 5.52 2.92 -9.06
C GLU A 45 4.80 2.12 -7.96
N LEU A 46 3.60 1.58 -8.25
CA LEU A 46 2.87 0.76 -7.29
C LEU A 46 3.62 -0.54 -6.95
N SER A 47 4.25 -1.17 -7.94
CA SER A 47 5.06 -2.37 -7.76
C SER A 47 6.26 -2.11 -6.84
N ALA A 48 6.94 -0.96 -7.00
CA ALA A 48 8.01 -0.54 -6.11
C ALA A 48 7.50 -0.33 -4.67
N ALA A 49 6.42 0.43 -4.49
CA ALA A 49 5.85 0.69 -3.17
C ALA A 49 5.39 -0.59 -2.45
N LEU A 50 4.86 -1.59 -3.16
CA LEU A 50 4.48 -2.88 -2.59
C LEU A 50 5.70 -3.69 -2.11
N ARG A 51 6.82 -3.64 -2.84
CA ARG A 51 8.07 -4.30 -2.43
C ARG A 51 8.65 -3.63 -1.20
N GLU A 52 8.68 -2.29 -1.17
CA GLU A 52 9.10 -1.53 0.00
C GLU A 52 8.23 -1.84 1.22
N TYR A 53 6.91 -1.95 1.04
CA TYR A 53 5.99 -2.34 2.11
C TYR A 53 6.23 -3.76 2.63
N ARG A 54 6.50 -4.72 1.73
CA ARG A 54 6.84 -6.11 2.08
C ARG A 54 8.15 -6.19 2.87
N ASP A 55 9.14 -5.41 2.45
CA ASP A 55 10.49 -5.43 3.01
C ASP A 55 10.61 -4.49 4.23
N ALA A 56 9.60 -3.66 4.49
CA ALA A 56 9.49 -2.89 5.71
C ALA A 56 9.46 -3.87 6.89
N PRO A 57 10.23 -3.61 7.97
CA PRO A 57 10.12 -4.40 9.18
C PRO A 57 8.64 -4.37 9.60
N ALA A 58 8.02 -5.55 9.70
CA ALA A 58 6.74 -5.64 10.38
C ALA A 58 6.97 -4.93 11.72
N GLU A 59 6.19 -3.87 12.00
CA GLU A 59 6.12 -3.33 13.34
C GLU A 59 5.86 -4.56 14.22
N LEU A 60 6.92 -5.04 14.89
CA LEU A 60 6.79 -6.11 15.87
C LEU A 60 5.62 -5.66 16.73
N PRO A 61 4.64 -6.54 17.03
CA PRO A 61 3.66 -6.20 18.04
C PRO A 61 4.47 -5.85 19.28
N THR A 62 4.62 -4.55 19.53
CA THR A 62 5.31 -4.04 20.70
C THR A 62 4.50 -4.62 21.84
N GLY A 63 5.16 -5.45 22.64
CA GLY A 63 4.54 -6.23 23.71
C GLY A 63 3.78 -5.36 24.70
N GLN A 64 2.54 -4.99 24.35
CA GLN A 64 1.52 -4.53 25.28
C GLN A 64 0.76 -5.74 25.79
N ASP A 65 1.50 -6.69 26.36
CA ASP A 65 0.95 -7.64 27.34
C ASP A 65 1.98 -7.98 28.44
N GLU A 66 3.04 -7.18 28.59
CA GLU A 66 3.72 -7.09 29.88
C GLU A 66 2.97 -6.04 30.71
N ARG A 67 2.02 -6.49 31.52
CA ARG A 67 1.70 -5.81 32.78
C ARG A 67 2.78 -6.20 33.79
N PRO A 68 3.70 -5.32 34.20
CA PRO A 68 4.50 -5.57 35.37
C PRO A 68 3.82 -4.90 36.56
N THR A 69 3.11 -5.66 37.39
CA THR A 69 3.00 -5.32 38.82
C THR A 69 2.78 -6.59 39.63
N THR A 70 3.87 -7.29 39.92
CA THR A 70 4.03 -8.00 41.19
C THR A 70 4.11 -6.95 42.28
N VAL A 71 3.13 -6.91 43.18
CA VAL A 71 3.38 -6.57 44.58
C VAL A 71 2.58 -7.54 45.43
N ASP A 72 3.35 -8.38 46.12
CA ASP A 72 2.97 -9.24 47.24
C ASP A 72 2.43 -8.38 48.39
N ALA A 73 1.37 -8.83 49.05
CA ALA A 73 0.98 -8.31 50.35
C ALA A 73 0.37 -9.46 51.16
N GLU A 74 1.24 -10.15 51.87
CA GLU A 74 0.94 -11.02 53.02
C GLU A 74 0.00 -10.32 54.01
N SER A 75 -1.08 -11.01 54.44
CA SER A 75 -1.62 -11.05 55.82
C SER A 75 -2.77 -12.05 55.92
#